data_AF-K2L3G1-F1
#
_entry.id   AF-K2L3G1-F1
#
_cell.length_a   1.000
_cell.length_b   1.000
_cell.length_c   1.000
_cell.angle_alpha   90.00
_cell.angle_beta   90.00
_cell.angle_gamma   90.00
#
_symmetry.space_group_name_H-M   'P 1'
#
loop_
_entity.id
_entity.type
_entity.pdbx_description
1 polymer ?
#
loop_
_entity_poly.entity_id
_entity_poly.type
_entity_poly.pdbx_seq_one_letter_code
_entity_poly.pdbx_strand_id
1 'polypeptide(L)'
;MSATSSQAQDVSNGVSAPFDTVDGSSPGSWSINYNVKSNLLTFNVQQSQPGAMLDSAPLVSTIDAAGLQDILEFLFQVKARMKQGGGKTS
;
A
#
# COMPACT_ATOMS: atom_id res chain seq x y z
N MET A 1 -7.61 -9.49 -30.49
CA MET A 1 -6.44 -9.36 -29.59
C MET A 1 -6.48 -7.95 -29.03
N SER A 2 -7.02 -7.78 -27.82
CA SER A 2 -7.13 -6.45 -27.20
C SER A 2 -5.89 -6.21 -26.37
N ALA A 3 -4.99 -5.35 -26.87
CA ALA A 3 -3.91 -4.81 -26.07
C ALA A 3 -4.53 -3.90 -25.02
N THR A 4 -4.66 -4.38 -23.79
CA THR A 4 -4.88 -3.53 -22.63
C THR A 4 -3.66 -2.64 -22.53
N SER A 5 -3.78 -1.38 -22.96
CA SER A 5 -2.78 -0.38 -22.68
C SER A 5 -2.60 -0.32 -21.17
N SER A 6 -1.37 -0.50 -20.69
CA SER A 6 -1.00 -0.08 -19.34
C SER A 6 -1.22 1.42 -19.29
N GLN A 7 -2.41 1.85 -18.85
CA GLN A 7 -2.60 3.22 -18.40
C GLN A 7 -1.51 3.45 -17.36
N ALA A 8 -0.58 4.36 -17.68
CA ALA A 8 0.37 4.85 -16.70
C ALA A 8 -0.47 5.31 -15.51
N GLN A 9 -0.29 4.66 -14.35
CA GLN A 9 -1.02 5.05 -13.15
C GLN A 9 -0.66 6.50 -12.87
N ASP A 10 -1.68 7.34 -12.75
CA ASP A 10 -1.50 8.74 -12.43
C ASP A 10 -1.02 8.85 -10.97
N VAL A 11 0.29 9.04 -10.81
CA VAL A 11 0.96 9.14 -9.51
C VAL A 11 0.53 10.37 -8.71
N SER A 12 -0.22 11.30 -9.30
CA SER A 12 -0.74 12.48 -8.61
C SER A 12 -1.91 12.16 -7.66
N ASN A 13 -2.57 11.02 -7.81
CA ASN A 13 -3.79 10.69 -7.05
C ASN A 13 -3.60 9.70 -5.89
N GLY A 14 -2.38 9.22 -5.66
CA GLY A 14 -2.11 8.20 -4.63
C GLY A 14 -2.90 6.90 -4.82
N VAL A 15 -2.67 5.93 -3.94
CA VAL A 15 -3.48 4.70 -3.84
C VAL A 15 -3.92 4.56 -2.41
N SER A 16 -5.18 4.20 -2.19
CA SER A 16 -5.72 3.92 -0.86
C SER A 16 -6.71 2.77 -0.90
N ALA A 17 -6.83 2.06 0.21
CA ALA A 17 -7.84 1.03 0.40
C ALA A 17 -8.20 0.90 1.88
N PRO A 18 -9.45 0.50 2.19
CA PRO A 18 -9.79 0.07 3.54
C PRO A 18 -9.08 -1.25 3.85
N PHE A 19 -8.91 -1.52 5.15
CA PHE A 19 -8.65 -2.89 5.59
C PHE A 19 -9.92 -3.73 5.48
N ASP A 20 -9.76 -5.05 5.35
CA ASP A 20 -10.89 -5.97 5.39
C ASP A 20 -11.66 -5.82 6.71
N THR A 21 -12.99 -5.84 6.63
CA THR A 21 -13.85 -5.71 7.80
C THR A 21 -13.67 -6.90 8.73
N VAL A 22 -13.57 -6.64 10.02
CA VAL A 22 -13.53 -7.67 11.08
C VAL A 22 -14.77 -7.48 11.96
N ASP A 23 -15.55 -8.54 12.14
CA ASP A 23 -16.80 -8.52 12.93
C ASP A 23 -17.78 -7.39 12.54
N GLY A 24 -17.87 -7.10 11.24
CA GLY A 24 -18.75 -6.06 10.69
C GLY A 24 -18.25 -4.62 10.89
N SER A 25 -17.08 -4.42 11.49
CA SER A 25 -16.46 -3.12 11.71
C SER A 25 -15.27 -2.91 10.76
N SER A 26 -15.12 -1.70 10.23
CA SER A 26 -13.92 -1.32 9.47
C SER A 26 -12.78 -1.00 10.44
N PRO A 27 -11.65 -1.74 10.42
CA PRO A 27 -10.56 -1.50 11.35
C PRO A 27 -9.68 -0.31 10.93
N GLY A 28 -9.93 0.28 9.75
CA GLY A 28 -9.24 1.47 9.27
C GLY A 28 -8.92 1.42 7.77
N SER A 29 -7.88 2.14 7.37
CA SER A 29 -7.44 2.23 5.97
C SER A 29 -5.95 2.47 5.85
N TRP A 30 -5.40 2.18 4.68
CA TRP A 30 -4.03 2.53 4.32
C TRP A 30 -3.99 3.35 3.03
N SER A 31 -2.93 4.14 2.85
CA SER A 31 -2.66 4.85 1.59
C SER A 31 -1.17 5.00 1.31
N ILE A 32 -0.82 5.08 0.03
CA ILE A 32 0.51 5.41 -0.50
C ILE A 32 0.36 6.62 -1.42
N ASN A 33 0.97 7.74 -1.08
CA ASN A 33 0.82 8.99 -1.83
C ASN A 33 2.19 9.55 -2.24
N TYR A 34 2.35 9.95 -3.49
CA TYR A 34 3.57 10.61 -3.96
C TYR A 34 3.42 12.13 -3.88
N ASN A 35 4.37 12.79 -3.22
CA ASN A 35 4.44 14.25 -3.16
C ASN A 35 5.55 14.75 -4.10
N VAL A 36 5.15 15.37 -5.21
CA VAL A 36 6.06 15.91 -6.23
C VAL A 36 6.97 17.02 -5.67
N LYS A 37 6.48 17.82 -4.72
CA LYS A 37 7.25 18.96 -4.18
C LYS A 37 8.41 18.50 -3.30
N SER A 38 8.18 17.47 -2.49
CA SER A 38 9.23 16.89 -1.63
C SER A 38 9.95 15.71 -2.28
N ASN A 39 9.46 15.21 -3.42
CA ASN A 39 9.94 14.00 -4.08
C ASN A 39 9.98 12.79 -3.12
N LEU A 40 8.91 12.61 -2.34
CA LEU A 40 8.78 11.53 -1.35
C LEU A 40 7.47 10.79 -1.54
N LEU A 41 7.50 9.49 -1.29
CA LEU A 41 6.31 8.67 -1.06
C LEU A 41 5.96 8.68 0.43
N THR A 42 4.68 8.78 0.75
CA THR A 42 4.17 8.67 2.11
C THR A 42 3.26 7.45 2.21
N PHE A 43 3.65 6.47 3.01
CA PHE A 43 2.78 5.39 3.45
C PHE A 43 2.09 5.79 4.75
N ASN A 44 0.77 5.75 4.76
CA ASN A 44 -0.05 6.10 5.91
C ASN A 44 -0.98 4.93 6.26
N VAL A 45 -1.02 4.54 7.52
CA VAL A 45 -1.98 3.60 8.09
C VAL A 45 -2.79 4.32 9.16
N GLN A 46 -4.08 4.48 8.90
CA GLN A 46 -5.04 4.99 9.86
C GLN A 46 -5.79 3.80 10.47
N GLN A 47 -5.69 3.66 11.78
CA GLN A 47 -6.48 2.67 12.53
C GLN A 47 -7.71 3.36 13.11
N SER A 48 -8.85 2.67 13.04
CA SER A 48 -10.10 3.07 13.68
C SER A 48 -10.23 2.22 14.95
N GLN A 49 -10.05 2.80 16.14
CA GLN A 49 -10.26 2.09 17.40
C GLN A 49 -11.72 2.23 17.86
N PRO A 50 -12.49 1.13 17.95
CA PRO A 50 -13.83 1.19 18.52
C PRO A 50 -13.73 1.53 20.02
N GLY A 51 -14.21 2.71 20.42
CA GLY A 51 -14.35 3.10 21.83
C GLY A 51 -13.16 3.86 22.45
N ALA A 52 -12.11 4.17 21.70
CA ALA A 52 -11.07 5.09 22.17
C ALA A 52 -11.53 6.53 21.98
N MET A 53 -11.67 7.31 23.06
CA MET A 53 -11.98 8.76 23.00
C MET A 53 -10.82 9.61 22.42
N LEU A 54 -9.72 8.99 22.02
CA LEU A 54 -8.56 9.61 21.41
C LEU A 54 -8.30 8.91 20.09
N ASP A 55 -8.50 9.63 18.98
CA ASP A 55 -8.13 9.18 17.65
C ASP A 55 -6.67 8.71 17.68
N SER A 56 -6.44 7.45 17.33
CA SER A 56 -5.09 6.90 17.25
C SER A 56 -4.34 7.67 16.16
N ALA A 57 -3.19 8.25 16.53
CA ALA A 57 -2.36 8.95 15.57
C ALA A 57 -1.98 7.98 14.43
N PRO A 58 -2.09 8.41 13.16
CA PRO A 58 -1.74 7.56 12.04
C PRO A 58 -0.27 7.12 12.11
N LEU A 59 -0.01 5.87 11.72
CA LEU A 59 1.34 5.42 11.46
C LEU A 59 1.75 5.94 10.08
N VAL A 60 2.74 6.82 10.06
CA VAL A 60 3.21 7.46 8.83
C VAL A 60 4.69 7.14 8.61
N SER A 61 5.02 6.72 7.39
CA SER A 61 6.39 6.53 6.95
C SER A 61 6.62 7.27 5.63
N THR A 62 7.78 7.91 5.51
CA THR A 62 8.22 8.58 4.28
C THR A 62 9.33 7.78 3.62
N ILE A 63 9.23 7.60 2.31
CA ILE A 63 10.14 6.81 1.49
C ILE A 63 10.71 7.75 0.43
N ASP A 64 12.02 7.85 0.38
CA ASP A 64 12.75 8.59 -0.64
C ASP A 64 13.06 7.72 -1.87
N ALA A 65 13.80 8.26 -2.83
CA ALA A 65 14.13 7.54 -4.06
C ALA A 65 14.98 6.27 -3.81
N ALA A 66 15.88 6.30 -2.83
CA ALA A 66 16.71 5.14 -2.50
C ALA A 66 15.88 4.05 -1.80
N GLY A 67 15.08 4.43 -0.79
CA GLY A 67 14.17 3.52 -0.13
C GLY A 67 13.11 2.93 -1.08
N LEU A 68 12.66 3.70 -2.08
CA LEU A 68 11.76 3.19 -3.11
C LEU A 68 12.43 2.11 -3.96
N GLN A 69 13.71 2.29 -4.32
CA GLN A 69 14.48 1.27 -5.05
C GLN A 69 14.56 -0.04 -4.24
N ASP A 70 14.92 0.05 -2.97
CA ASP A 70 15.01 -1.12 -2.08
C ASP A 70 13.68 -1.85 -1.96
N ILE A 71 12.57 -1.09 -1.81
CA ILE A 71 11.22 -1.65 -1.75
C ILE A 71 10.83 -2.34 -3.05
N LEU A 72 11.16 -1.76 -4.21
CA LEU A 72 10.85 -2.37 -5.52
C LEU A 72 11.57 -3.70 -5.69
N GLU A 73 12.84 -3.78 -5.30
CA GLU A 73 13.62 -5.01 -5.36
C GLU A 73 13.04 -6.08 -4.42
N PHE A 74 12.67 -5.71 -3.20
CA PHE A 74 12.01 -6.60 -2.25
C PHE A 74 10.67 -7.11 -2.79
N LEU A 75 9.80 -6.21 -3.29
CA LEU A 75 8.49 -6.57 -3.81
C LEU A 75 8.59 -7.46 -5.05
N PHE A 76 9.62 -7.29 -5.88
CA PHE A 76 9.89 -8.18 -7.01
C PHE A 76 10.19 -9.61 -6.52
N GLN A 77 11.03 -9.76 -5.50
CA GLN A 77 11.33 -11.05 -4.88
C GLN A 77 10.10 -11.69 -4.23
N VAL A 78 9.30 -10.91 -3.50
CA VAL A 78 8.03 -11.37 -2.90
C VAL A 78 7.08 -11.87 -3.98
N LYS A 79 6.87 -11.11 -5.06
CA LYS A 79 6.03 -11.51 -6.19
C LYS A 79 6.50 -12.80 -6.84
N ALA A 80 7.81 -12.98 -7.03
CA ALA A 80 8.37 -14.22 -7.56
C ALA A 80 8.08 -15.41 -6.63
N ARG A 81 8.22 -15.24 -5.31
CA ARG A 81 7.89 -16.27 -4.31
C ARG A 81 6.41 -16.62 -4.30
N MET A 82 5.51 -15.64 -4.37
CA MET A 82 4.06 -15.89 -4.41
C MET A 82 3.65 -16.73 -5.63
N LYS A 83 4.28 -16.49 -6.80
CA LYS A 83 4.05 -17.31 -8.00
C LYS A 83 4.56 -18.74 -7.86
N GLN A 84 5.67 -18.95 -7.16
CA GLN A 84 6.24 -20.27 -6.91
C GLN A 84 5.46 -21.06 -5.85
N GLY A 85 4.96 -20.37 -4.82
CA GLY A 85 4.16 -20.96 -3.73
C GLY A 85 2.73 -21.33 -4.15
N GLY A 86 2.17 -20.67 -5.17
CA GLY A 86 0.85 -20.99 -5.73
C GLY A 86 0.78 -22.27 -6.58
N GLY A 87 1.88 -23.03 -6.68
CA GLY A 87 1.99 -24.25 -7.49
C GLY A 87 2.10 -25.57 -6.71
N LYS A 88 1.95 -25.58 -5.38
CA LYS A 88 1.93 -26.81 -4.59
C LYS A 88 0.91 -26.73 -3.45
N THR A 89 -0.32 -27.13 -3.76
CA THR A 89 -1.14 -27.93 -2.84
C THR A 89 -1.34 -29.28 -3.51
N SER A 90 -0.53 -30.24 -3.06
CA SER A 90 -0.87 -31.67 -3.07
C SER A 90 -2.08 -31.94 -2.18
#